data_AF-A0A267HP64-F1
#
_entry.id   AF-A0A267HP64-F1
#
_cell.length_a   1.000
_cell.length_b   1.000
_cell.length_c   1.000
_cell.angle_alpha   90.00
_cell.angle_beta   90.00
_cell.angle_gamma   90.00
#
_symmetry.space_group_name_H-M   'P 1'
#
loop_
_entity.id
_entity.type
_entity.pdbx_description
1 polymer ?
#
loop_
_entity_poly.entity_id
_entity_poly.type
_entity_poly.pdbx_seq_one_letter_code
_entity_poly.pdbx_strand_id
1 'polypeptide(L)'
;MKLYHIRKENGFNQHTFYGWLKETGLIEKGPAGYIPGPMAWEEMALLTTKKIDDTGKVRNVTQVTVSKSKVADLITAYLNSGKPNLYNKRKQEEELQLKLQELQKRLEKIESKLTQLPLT
;
A
#
# COMPACT_ATOMS: atom_id res chain seq x y z
N MET A 1 0.56 -5.54 -18.90
CA MET A 1 -0.08 -4.56 -17.99
C MET A 1 0.93 -4.08 -16.96
N LYS A 2 1.03 -2.78 -16.68
CA LYS A 2 1.99 -2.24 -15.69
C LYS A 2 1.54 -2.60 -14.26
N LEU A 3 2.47 -2.94 -13.38
CA LEU A 3 2.16 -3.18 -11.95
C LEU A 3 1.42 -2.00 -11.29
N TYR A 4 1.73 -0.77 -11.72
CA TYR A 4 1.03 0.43 -11.26
C TYR A 4 -0.47 0.39 -11.56
N HIS A 5 -0.86 -0.07 -12.75
CA HIS A 5 -2.26 -0.19 -13.14
C HIS A 5 -2.95 -1.32 -12.37
N ILE A 6 -2.32 -2.49 -12.25
CA ILE A 6 -2.84 -3.62 -11.46
C ILE A 6 -3.14 -3.16 -10.03
N ARG A 7 -2.18 -2.49 -9.39
CA ARG A 7 -2.37 -1.92 -8.05
C ARG A 7 -3.53 -0.93 -7.99
N LYS A 8 -3.59 0.03 -8.92
CA LYS A 8 -4.58 1.11 -8.90
C LYS A 8 -6.00 0.58 -9.12
N GLU A 9 -6.18 -0.29 -10.12
CA GLU A 9 -7.47 -0.86 -10.49
C GLU A 9 -8.05 -1.77 -9.40
N ASN A 10 -7.19 -2.44 -8.62
CA ASN A 10 -7.61 -3.31 -7.52
C ASN A 10 -7.61 -2.59 -6.15
N GLY A 11 -7.36 -1.28 -6.11
CA GLY A 11 -7.37 -0.52 -4.85
C GLY A 11 -6.28 -0.91 -3.85
N PHE A 12 -5.20 -1.58 -4.29
CA PHE A 12 -4.17 -2.06 -3.39
C PHE A 12 -3.32 -0.91 -2.83
N ASN A 13 -3.03 -1.00 -1.54
CA ASN A 13 -2.10 -0.08 -0.88
C ASN A 13 -0.71 -0.18 -1.55
N GLN A 14 -0.13 0.98 -1.89
CA GLN A 14 1.14 1.04 -2.62
C GLN A 14 2.30 0.41 -1.86
N HIS A 15 2.50 0.79 -0.59
CA HIS A 15 3.61 0.28 0.20
C HIS A 15 3.51 -1.22 0.43
N THR A 16 2.30 -1.71 0.67
CA THR A 16 2.03 -3.13 0.93
C THR A 16 2.22 -3.98 -0.33
N PHE A 17 1.65 -3.56 -1.46
CA PHE A 17 1.73 -4.29 -2.72
C PHE A 17 3.16 -4.36 -3.26
N TYR A 18 3.85 -3.22 -3.34
CA TYR A 18 5.25 -3.20 -3.79
C TYR A 18 6.21 -3.77 -2.75
N GLY A 19 5.85 -3.73 -1.46
CA GLY A 19 6.58 -4.42 -0.40
C GLY A 19 6.57 -5.93 -0.64
N TRP A 20 5.39 -6.52 -0.79
CA TRP A 20 5.21 -7.93 -1.08
C TRP A 20 5.94 -8.38 -2.35
N LEU A 21 5.83 -7.62 -3.44
CA LEU A 21 6.53 -7.95 -4.69
C LEU A 21 8.07 -8.00 -4.54
N LYS A 22 8.64 -7.15 -3.67
CA LYS A 22 10.08 -7.18 -3.37
C LYS A 22 10.45 -8.33 -2.46
N GLU A 23 9.67 -8.54 -1.40
CA GLU A 23 9.90 -9.62 -0.43
C GLU A 23 9.85 -11.00 -1.08
N THR A 24 8.98 -11.18 -2.08
CA THR A 24 8.86 -12.41 -2.87
C THR A 24 9.88 -12.51 -4.00
N GLY A 25 10.72 -11.48 -4.21
CA GLY A 25 11.72 -11.46 -5.28
C GLY A 25 11.14 -11.32 -6.69
N LEU A 26 9.85 -11.00 -6.83
CA LEU A 26 9.19 -10.78 -8.13
C LEU A 26 9.71 -9.51 -8.82
N ILE A 27 10.07 -8.50 -8.02
CA ILE A 27 10.73 -7.28 -8.49
C ILE A 27 11.88 -6.91 -7.56
N GLU A 28 12.78 -6.10 -8.08
CA GLU A 28 13.80 -5.43 -7.28
C GLU A 28 13.97 -3.96 -7.69
N LYS A 29 14.66 -3.19 -6.84
CA LYS A 29 14.90 -1.78 -7.08
C LYS A 29 16.15 -1.61 -7.95
N GLY A 30 15.94 -1.18 -9.19
CA GLY A 30 17.01 -0.79 -10.10
C GLY A 30 17.34 0.71 -10.05
N PRO A 31 18.37 1.15 -10.78
CA PRO A 31 18.85 2.53 -10.77
C PRO A 31 17.81 3.54 -11.31
N ALA A 32 16.94 3.11 -12.22
CA ALA A 32 15.95 3.96 -12.89
C ALA A 32 14.48 3.67 -12.49
N GLY A 33 14.25 2.79 -11.52
CA GLY A 33 12.90 2.30 -11.21
C GLY A 33 12.86 0.88 -10.68
N TYR A 34 11.84 0.12 -11.05
CA TYR A 34 11.74 -1.31 -10.71
C TYR A 34 12.11 -2.16 -11.91
N ILE A 35 12.77 -3.28 -11.64
CA ILE A 35 13.15 -4.29 -12.63
C ILE A 35 12.66 -5.68 -12.16
N PRO A 36 12.49 -6.66 -13.09
CA PRO A 36 12.17 -8.03 -12.70
C PRO A 36 13.24 -8.57 -11.75
N GLY A 37 12.81 -9.18 -10.64
CA GLY A 37 13.73 -9.75 -9.65
C GLY A 37 14.08 -11.21 -9.97
N PRO A 38 14.90 -11.85 -9.12
CA PRO A 38 15.37 -13.24 -9.33
C PRO A 38 14.25 -14.28 -9.42
N MET A 39 13.10 -13.99 -8.81
CA MET A 39 11.93 -14.88 -8.78
C MET A 39 10.80 -14.38 -9.70
N ALA A 40 11.08 -13.42 -10.58
CA ALA A 40 10.10 -12.90 -11.53
C ALA A 40 9.51 -14.03 -12.37
N TRP A 41 8.21 -13.98 -12.59
CA TRP A 41 7.56 -14.94 -13.49
C TRP A 41 7.99 -14.70 -14.93
N GLU A 42 7.93 -15.75 -15.75
CA GLU A 42 8.36 -15.72 -17.14
C GLU A 42 7.67 -14.59 -17.94
N GLU A 43 6.40 -14.31 -17.65
CA GLU A 43 5.63 -13.27 -18.32
C GLU A 43 5.69 -11.88 -17.63
N MET A 44 6.68 -11.69 -16.73
CA MET A 44 7.04 -10.39 -16.19
C MET A 44 8.19 -9.79 -16.99
N ALA A 45 7.96 -8.61 -17.57
CA ALA A 45 8.93 -7.96 -18.45
C ALA A 45 9.29 -6.54 -17.97
N LEU A 46 10.54 -6.18 -18.19
CA LEU A 46 11.04 -4.81 -18.03
C LEU A 46 10.48 -3.91 -19.12
N LEU A 47 9.86 -2.81 -18.73
CA LEU A 47 9.46 -1.72 -19.60
C LEU A 47 10.29 -0.48 -19.28
N THR A 48 11.07 -0.03 -20.28
CA THR A 48 11.81 1.24 -20.20
C THR A 48 11.05 2.32 -20.94
N THR A 49 10.83 3.46 -20.29
CA THR A 49 10.16 4.63 -20.87
C THR A 49 11.02 5.88 -20.67
N LYS A 50 10.94 6.81 -21.62
CA LYS A 50 11.55 8.14 -21.48
C LYS A 50 10.57 9.06 -20.76
N LYS A 51 11.05 9.78 -19.75
CA LYS A 51 10.32 10.86 -19.09
C LYS A 51 11.17 12.13 -19.11
N ILE A 52 10.53 13.26 -19.31
CA ILE A 52 11.12 14.57 -19.13
C ILE A 52 10.95 14.94 -17.66
N ASP A 53 12.02 15.39 -17.01
CA ASP A 53 11.96 15.93 -15.66
C ASP A 53 11.61 17.43 -15.66
N ASP A 54 11.50 18.02 -14.47
CA ASP A 54 11.22 19.42 -14.24
C ASP A 54 12.27 20.38 -14.82
N THR A 55 13.47 19.88 -15.10
CA THR A 55 14.56 20.64 -15.74
C THR A 55 14.57 20.54 -17.27
N GLY A 56 13.63 19.80 -17.85
CA GLY A 56 13.58 19.54 -19.29
C GLY A 56 14.52 18.41 -19.76
N LYS A 57 15.22 17.72 -18.84
CA LYS A 57 16.14 16.64 -19.20
C LYS A 57 15.38 15.33 -19.40
N VAL A 58 15.76 14.59 -20.44
CA VAL A 58 15.22 13.26 -20.72
C VAL A 58 15.91 12.24 -19.84
N ARG A 59 15.15 11.53 -19.01
CA ARG A 59 15.60 10.38 -18.22
C ARG A 59 14.87 9.10 -18.60
N ASN A 60 15.59 7.99 -18.54
CA ASN A 60 14.98 6.67 -18.65
C ASN A 60 14.38 6.29 -17.30
N VAL A 61 13.17 5.72 -17.33
CA VAL A 61 12.46 5.20 -16.16
C VAL A 61 12.04 3.77 -16.45
N THR A 62 12.37 2.87 -15.52
CA THR A 62 12.04 1.45 -15.62
C THR A 62 10.81 1.08 -14.80
N GLN A 63 9.98 0.22 -15.36
CA GLN A 63 8.80 -0.33 -14.72
C GLN A 63 8.69 -1.81 -15.06
N VAL A 64 8.08 -2.61 -14.19
CA VAL A 64 7.76 -4.00 -14.51
C VAL A 64 6.33 -4.09 -15.01
N THR A 65 6.16 -4.91 -16.04
CA THR A 65 4.88 -5.25 -16.65
C THR A 65 4.64 -6.74 -16.54
N VAL A 66 3.37 -7.14 -16.49
CA VAL A 66 2.92 -8.53 -16.42
C VAL A 66 1.99 -8.79 -17.59
N SER A 67 2.14 -9.90 -18.31
CA SER A 67 1.20 -10.28 -19.37
C SER A 67 -0.24 -10.31 -18.85
N LYS A 68 -1.21 -9.94 -19.70
CA LYS A 68 -2.64 -9.94 -19.32
C LYS A 68 -3.09 -11.31 -18.81
N SER A 69 -2.55 -12.40 -19.36
CA SER A 69 -2.86 -13.78 -18.94
C SER A 69 -2.46 -14.08 -17.49
N LYS A 70 -1.45 -13.39 -16.94
CA LYS A 70 -0.93 -13.61 -15.58
C LYS A 70 -1.38 -12.58 -14.55
N VAL A 71 -2.17 -11.59 -14.96
CA VAL A 71 -2.66 -10.55 -14.04
C VAL A 71 -3.56 -11.16 -12.95
N ALA A 72 -4.46 -12.06 -13.33
CA ALA A 72 -5.35 -12.74 -12.39
C ALA A 72 -4.55 -13.57 -11.37
N ASP A 73 -3.58 -14.35 -11.84
CA ASP A 73 -2.70 -15.16 -11.00
C ASP A 73 -1.91 -14.29 -10.00
N LEU A 74 -1.40 -13.13 -10.44
CA LEU A 74 -0.68 -12.19 -9.57
C LEU A 74 -1.58 -11.63 -8.48
N ILE A 75 -2.80 -11.26 -8.82
CA ILE A 75 -3.79 -10.75 -7.87
C ILE A 75 -4.11 -11.83 -6.84
N THR A 76 -4.41 -13.05 -7.29
CA THR A 76 -4.69 -14.18 -6.39
C THR A 76 -3.52 -14.48 -5.47
N ALA A 77 -2.29 -14.53 -5.98
CA ALA A 77 -1.09 -14.74 -5.17
C ALA A 77 -0.91 -13.63 -4.12
N TYR A 78 -1.13 -12.37 -4.50
CA TYR A 78 -1.05 -11.25 -3.57
C TYR A 78 -2.12 -11.31 -2.47
N LEU A 79 -3.37 -11.63 -2.83
CA LEU A 79 -4.45 -11.77 -1.85
C LEU A 79 -4.18 -12.92 -0.87
N ASN A 80 -3.71 -14.06 -1.38
CA ASN A 80 -3.37 -15.24 -0.57
C ASN A 80 -2.15 -15.02 0.33
N SER A 81 -1.31 -14.03 0.04
CA SER A 81 -0.17 -13.67 0.91
C SER A 81 -0.59 -13.12 2.29
N GLY A 82 -1.85 -12.72 2.46
CA GLY A 82 -2.36 -12.11 3.68
C GLY A 82 -1.86 -10.68 3.93
N LYS A 83 -0.95 -10.15 3.10
CA LYS A 83 -0.44 -8.77 3.18
C LYS A 83 -1.53 -7.69 3.11
N PRO A 84 -2.58 -7.80 2.28
CA PRO A 84 -3.69 -6.84 2.29
C PRO A 84 -4.33 -6.67 3.67
N ASN A 85 -4.41 -7.74 4.45
CA ASN A 85 -5.08 -7.75 5.77
C ASN A 85 -4.25 -7.06 6.85
N LEU A 86 -2.92 -7.02 6.72
CA LEU A 86 -2.04 -6.34 7.68
C LEU A 86 -2.25 -4.82 7.66
N TYR A 87 -2.46 -4.24 6.48
CA TYR A 87 -2.72 -2.80 6.37
C TYR A 87 -4.11 -2.42 6.91
N ASN A 88 -5.14 -3.25 6.64
CA ASN A 88 -6.48 -3.01 7.17
C ASN A 88 -6.52 -3.04 8.70
N LYS A 89 -5.78 -3.95 9.34
CA LYS A 89 -5.70 -4.01 10.81
C LYS A 89 -5.15 -2.72 11.40
N ARG A 90 -4.05 -2.18 10.85
CA ARG A 90 -3.43 -0.95 11.35
C ARG A 90 -4.37 0.25 11.25
N LYS A 91 -5.09 0.38 10.12
CA LYS A 91 -6.07 1.46 9.93
C LYS A 91 -7.24 1.34 10.91
N GLN A 92 -7.74 0.11 11.14
CA GLN A 92 -8.79 -0.13 12.14
C GLN A 92 -8.32 0.21 13.56
N GLU A 93 -7.08 -0.13 13.90
CA GLU A 93 -6.49 0.16 15.22
C GLU A 93 -6.35 1.67 15.47
N GLU A 94 -5.91 2.43 14.46
CA GLU A 94 -5.87 3.90 14.51
C GLU A 94 -7.26 4.52 14.70
N GLU A 95 -8.28 4.02 13.97
CA GLU A 95 -9.67 4.47 14.13
C GLU A 95 -10.24 4.14 15.52
N LEU A 96 -9.91 2.96 16.06
CA LEU A 96 -10.28 2.53 17.41
C LEU A 96 -9.63 3.42 18.48
N GLN A 97 -8.33 3.74 18.33
CA GLN A 97 -7.63 4.63 19.25
C GLN A 97 -8.22 6.04 19.26
N LEU A 98 -8.57 6.59 18.09
CA LEU A 98 -9.23 7.90 18.00
C LEU A 98 -10.61 7.90 18.68
N LYS A 99 -11.41 6.85 18.47
CA LYS A 99 -12.70 6.69 19.17
C LYS A 99 -12.53 6.56 20.68
N LEU A 100 -11.52 5.84 21.15
CA LEU A 100 -11.24 5.69 22.57
C LEU A 100 -10.87 7.04 23.21
N GLN A 101 -10.01 7.84 22.57
CA GLN A 101 -9.66 9.18 23.04
C GLN A 101 -10.86 10.12 23.11
N GLU A 102 -11.75 10.06 22.12
CA GLU A 102 -12.99 10.85 22.10
C GLU A 102 -13.93 10.44 23.24
N LEU A 103 -14.07 9.14 23.53
CA LEU A 103 -14.87 8.66 24.66
C LEU A 103 -14.28 9.07 26.01
N GLN A 104 -12.96 9.00 26.17
CA GLN A 104 -12.27 9.45 27.39
C GLN A 104 -12.53 10.93 27.67
N LYS A 105 -12.40 11.80 26.65
CA LYS A 105 -12.72 13.24 26.79
C LYS A 105 -14.17 13.48 27.18
N ARG A 106 -15.10 12.67 26.68
CA ARG A 106 -16.52 12.78 27.04
C ARG A 106 -16.77 12.37 28.48
N LEU A 107 -16.13 11.29 28.94
CA LEU A 107 -16.18 10.84 30.33
C LEU A 107 -15.63 11.90 31.28
N GLU A 108 -14.44 12.45 31.01
CA GLU A 108 -13.85 13.53 31.84
C GLU A 108 -14.79 14.74 31.95
N LYS A 109 -15.45 15.13 30.85
CA LYS A 109 -16.44 16.21 30.87
C LYS A 109 -17.67 15.89 31.71
N ILE A 110 -18.11 14.63 31.72
CA ILE A 110 -19.26 14.19 32.52
C ILE A 110 -18.86 14.15 34.01
N GLU A 111 -17.70 13.59 34.33
CA GLU A 111 -17.16 13.53 35.69
C GLU A 111 -16.95 14.92 36.30
N SER A 112 -16.42 15.86 35.50
CA SER A 112 -16.28 17.27 35.90
C SER A 112 -17.63 17.94 36.19
N LYS A 113 -18.67 17.61 35.43
CA LYS A 113 -20.03 18.13 35.68
C LYS A 113 -20.66 17.51 36.92
N LEU A 114 -20.44 16.22 37.15
CA LEU A 114 -20.95 15.51 38.33
C LEU A 114 -20.33 16.03 39.64
N THR A 115 -19.04 16.38 39.62
CA THR A 115 -18.35 16.96 40.78
C THR A 115 -18.73 18.41 41.09
N GLN A 116 -19.34 19.10 40.13
CA GLN A 116 -19.84 20.47 40.30
C GLN A 116 -21.32 20.53 40.72
N LEU A 117 -22.00 19.39 40.80
CA LEU A 117 -23.37 19.34 41.33
C LEU A 117 -23.33 19.44 42.86
N PRO A 118 -24.07 20.39 43.46
CA PRO A 118 -24.17 20.48 44.91
C PRO A 118 -24.84 19.21 45.45
N LEU A 119 -24.27 18.64 46.51
CA LEU A 119 -24.91 17.61 47.32
C LEU A 119 -26.17 18.22 47.96
N THR A 120 -27.34 17.97 47.36
CA THR A 120 -28.65 18.14 48.01
C THR A 120 -28.93 17.00 48.96
#